data_AF-A0A1I3CN54-F1
#
_entry.id   AF-A0A1I3CN54-F1
#
_cell.length_a   1.000
_cell.length_b   1.000
_cell.length_c   1.000
_cell.angle_alpha   90.00
_cell.angle_beta   90.00
_cell.angle_gamma   90.00
#
_symmetry.space_group_name_H-M   'P 1'
#
loop_
_entity.id
_entity.type
_entity.pdbx_description
1 polymer ?
#
loop_
_entity_poly.entity_id
_entity_poly.type
_entity_poly.pdbx_seq_one_letter_code
_entity_poly.pdbx_strand_id
1 'polypeptide(L)'
;MSVDLSWSVEREDGVGFVACRVHNAAAVSRRVRVRNRTDATVLPPRRSGVPEGGWDAAGVTLRLESDERRAVGFAVVLPAGEEVADPPVEITDASPIDDVDSPVDPSAATANAAVRSLGDHRPPRDALVGSEPAERLGVVDGNAGNGSTDDAASSSETDPTPSTEDDASTSPIEDDASTSLTDGDADDDTGGHVSRSDLEGSRIVSAGAEDIDDRLERAERRIERAERLTDADLATATDAVDRLGGVTAVATLAERVADDAATLRRLSERASSLAARAEGTDVPTEALERLA
;
A
#
# COMPACT_ATOMS: atom_id res chain seq x y z
N MET A 1 6.21 24.79 7.80
CA MET A 1 6.01 23.61 6.94
C MET A 1 6.83 22.50 7.56
N SER A 2 6.19 21.46 8.12
CA SER A 2 6.90 20.31 8.71
C SER A 2 6.70 19.10 7.80
N VAL A 3 7.06 19.25 6.53
CA VAL A 3 7.03 18.16 5.56
C VAL A 3 8.45 17.96 5.06
N ASP A 4 8.98 16.76 5.25
CA ASP A 4 10.33 16.39 4.86
C ASP A 4 10.29 15.59 3.55
N LEU A 5 11.30 15.82 2.70
CA LEU A 5 11.45 15.16 1.40
C LEU A 5 12.86 14.58 1.28
N SER A 6 12.96 13.30 0.98
CA SER A 6 14.20 12.67 0.52
C SER A 6 13.99 12.00 -0.85
N TRP A 7 15.05 11.89 -1.64
CA TRP A 7 14.98 11.35 -3.00
C TRP A 7 16.23 10.56 -3.38
N SER A 8 16.06 9.63 -4.32
CA SER A 8 17.13 8.98 -5.06
C SER A 8 16.75 8.93 -6.54
N VAL A 9 17.76 8.92 -7.40
CA VAL A 9 17.58 8.79 -8.86
C VAL A 9 18.49 7.69 -9.37
N GLU A 10 17.89 6.75 -10.10
CA GLU A 10 18.60 5.73 -10.85
C GLU A 10 18.39 5.97 -12.35
N ARG A 11 19.37 5.66 -13.18
CA ARG A 11 19.27 5.85 -14.63
C ARG A 11 19.58 4.55 -15.36
N GLU A 12 18.73 4.23 -16.32
CA GLU A 12 18.85 3.04 -17.17
C GLU A 12 18.29 3.36 -18.57
N ASP A 13 19.07 3.13 -19.63
CA ASP A 13 18.65 3.25 -21.04
C ASP A 13 17.87 4.53 -21.43
N GLY A 14 18.30 5.69 -20.93
CA GLY A 14 17.65 6.99 -21.22
C GLY A 14 16.36 7.25 -20.42
N VAL A 15 16.06 6.38 -19.45
CA VAL A 15 14.99 6.55 -18.47
C VAL A 15 15.61 6.80 -17.10
N GLY A 16 15.17 7.86 -16.43
CA GLY A 16 15.49 8.12 -15.02
C GLY A 16 14.36 7.59 -14.14
N PHE A 17 14.66 6.72 -13.20
CA PHE A 17 13.75 6.34 -12.13
C PHE A 17 13.99 7.23 -10.93
N VAL A 18 12.97 7.99 -10.52
CA VAL A 18 13.00 8.87 -9.35
C VAL A 18 12.18 8.23 -8.26
N ALA A 19 12.82 7.92 -7.12
CA ALA A 19 12.14 7.52 -5.91
C ALA A 19 12.21 8.67 -4.90
N CYS A 20 11.07 9.07 -4.34
CA CYS A 20 11.02 10.06 -3.28
C CYS A 20 10.23 9.54 -2.07
N ARG A 21 10.61 10.02 -0.89
CA ARG A 21 9.93 9.73 0.37
C ARG A 21 9.49 11.05 0.98
N VAL A 22 8.19 11.16 1.23
CA VAL A 22 7.57 12.33 1.82
C VAL A 22 7.13 11.96 3.24
N HIS A 23 7.50 12.77 4.23
CA HIS A 23 7.06 12.60 5.62
C HIS A 23 6.30 13.84 6.07
N ASN A 24 5.06 13.65 6.52
CA ASN A 24 4.28 14.70 7.17
C ASN A 24 4.53 14.68 8.68
N ALA A 25 5.51 15.43 9.18
CA ALA A 25 5.78 15.53 10.63
C ALA A 25 4.78 16.42 11.39
N ALA A 26 3.73 16.94 10.73
CA ALA A 26 2.71 17.72 11.39
C ALA A 26 1.64 16.82 12.04
N ALA A 27 1.05 17.30 13.13
CA ALA A 27 -0.05 16.63 13.85
C ALA A 27 -1.42 16.68 13.11
N VAL A 28 -1.43 17.11 11.84
CA VAL A 28 -2.63 17.29 11.03
C VAL A 28 -2.40 16.68 9.65
N SER A 29 -3.46 16.13 9.06
CA SER A 29 -3.41 15.58 7.71
C SER A 29 -3.16 16.70 6.69
N ARG A 30 -2.37 16.40 5.66
CA ARG A 30 -1.93 17.37 4.65
C ARG A 30 -2.10 16.83 3.24
N ARG A 31 -2.44 17.74 2.33
CA ARG A 31 -2.35 17.56 0.89
C ARG A 31 -0.98 18.10 0.48
N VAL A 32 -0.13 17.22 -0.04
CA VAL A 32 1.24 17.56 -0.45
C VAL A 32 1.37 17.39 -1.95
N ARG A 33 1.86 18.43 -2.62
CA ARG A 33 2.17 18.42 -4.05
C ARG A 33 3.67 18.25 -4.23
N VAL A 34 4.07 17.14 -4.84
CA VAL A 34 5.44 16.87 -5.25
C VAL A 34 5.53 17.06 -6.75
N ARG A 35 6.42 17.94 -7.20
CA ARG A 35 6.63 18.27 -8.61
C ARG A 35 8.00 17.77 -9.06
N ASN A 36 8.09 17.24 -10.28
CA ASN A 36 9.35 17.03 -10.95
C ASN A 36 9.90 18.37 -11.48
N ARG A 37 11.17 18.65 -11.21
CA ARG A 37 11.86 19.89 -11.64
C ARG A 37 12.54 19.77 -13.00
N THR A 38 12.54 18.59 -13.58
CA THR A 38 13.05 18.38 -14.94
C THR A 38 11.92 18.68 -15.92
N ASP A 39 12.24 19.23 -17.09
CA ASP A 39 11.25 19.45 -18.15
C ASP A 39 10.85 18.15 -18.88
N ALA A 40 11.26 17.01 -18.32
CA ALA A 40 10.98 15.67 -18.83
C ALA A 40 9.54 15.24 -18.55
N THR A 41 9.00 14.42 -19.45
CA THR A 41 7.66 13.85 -19.26
C THR A 41 7.67 12.84 -18.12
N VAL A 42 6.82 13.07 -17.11
CA VAL A 42 6.61 12.14 -16.00
C VAL A 42 5.79 10.93 -16.47
N LEU A 43 6.33 9.74 -16.20
CA LEU A 43 5.69 8.46 -16.39
C LEU A 43 5.25 7.92 -15.02
N PRO A 44 3.96 8.06 -14.67
CA PRO A 44 3.46 7.61 -13.38
C PRO A 44 3.42 6.08 -13.30
N PRO A 45 3.48 5.52 -12.08
CA PRO A 45 3.23 4.10 -11.86
C PRO A 45 1.84 3.72 -12.37
N ARG A 46 1.73 2.56 -13.01
CA ARG A 46 0.48 2.06 -13.60
C ARG A 46 0.06 0.74 -12.97
N ARG A 47 -1.24 0.61 -12.71
CA ARG A 47 -1.90 -0.66 -12.34
C ARG A 47 -2.89 -1.01 -13.45
N SER A 48 -2.71 -2.16 -14.08
CA SER A 48 -3.52 -2.59 -15.24
C SER A 48 -3.57 -1.56 -16.38
N GLY A 49 -2.46 -0.86 -16.62
CA GLY A 49 -2.33 0.18 -17.65
C GLY A 49 -2.87 1.56 -17.27
N VAL A 50 -3.58 1.68 -16.14
CA VAL A 50 -4.11 2.96 -15.64
C VAL A 50 -3.10 3.60 -14.69
N PRO A 51 -2.75 4.89 -14.87
CA PRO A 51 -1.95 5.64 -13.90
C PRO A 51 -2.57 5.59 -12.51
N GLU A 52 -1.74 5.49 -11.48
CA GLU A 52 -2.19 5.62 -10.10
C GLU A 52 -2.84 6.99 -9.86
N GLY A 53 -3.76 7.07 -8.90
CA GLY A 53 -4.48 8.30 -8.58
C GLY A 53 -3.54 9.40 -8.05
N GLY A 54 -3.89 10.66 -8.34
CA GLY A 54 -3.14 11.84 -7.87
C GLY A 54 -1.99 12.27 -8.79
N TRP A 55 -1.71 11.53 -9.85
CA TRP A 55 -0.68 11.88 -10.83
C TRP A 55 -1.19 12.76 -11.96
N ASP A 56 -0.35 13.72 -12.38
CA ASP A 56 -0.48 14.43 -13.64
C ASP A 56 0.88 14.51 -14.37
N ALA A 57 0.94 15.24 -15.48
CA ALA A 57 2.13 15.33 -16.32
C ALA A 57 3.36 15.95 -15.61
N ALA A 58 3.17 16.67 -14.50
CA ALA A 58 4.23 17.40 -13.80
C ALA A 58 4.61 16.75 -12.46
N GLY A 59 3.84 15.79 -11.95
CA GLY A 59 4.13 15.11 -10.68
C GLY A 59 2.89 14.53 -10.02
N VAL A 60 2.88 14.54 -8.69
CA VAL A 60 1.89 13.83 -7.89
C VAL A 60 1.37 14.70 -6.74
N THR A 61 0.07 14.61 -6.51
CA THR A 61 -0.60 15.15 -5.33
C THR A 61 -0.98 14.00 -4.41
N LEU A 62 -0.50 14.03 -3.17
CA LEU A 62 -0.69 13.00 -2.16
C LEU A 62 -1.50 13.56 -1.00
N ARG A 63 -2.31 12.69 -0.38
CA ARG A 63 -2.84 12.91 0.96
C ARG A 63 -1.98 12.12 1.94
N LEU A 64 -1.49 12.80 2.96
CA LEU A 64 -0.72 12.23 4.06
C LEU A 64 -1.44 12.51 5.37
N GLU A 65 -1.68 11.47 6.15
CA GLU A 65 -2.17 11.59 7.51
C GLU A 65 -1.09 12.18 8.44
N SER A 66 -1.47 12.51 9.67
CA SER A 66 -0.54 12.97 10.70
C SER A 66 0.59 11.95 10.91
N ASP A 67 1.84 12.41 10.89
CA ASP A 67 3.05 11.58 11.03
C ASP A 67 3.22 10.49 9.95
N GLU A 68 2.48 10.55 8.84
CA GLU A 68 2.58 9.54 7.77
C GLU A 68 3.86 9.73 6.94
N ARG A 69 4.53 8.60 6.64
CA ARG A 69 5.62 8.51 5.67
C ARG A 69 5.16 7.74 4.44
N ARG A 70 5.28 8.34 3.27
CA ARG A 70 4.88 7.72 2.00
C ARG A 70 6.02 7.73 1.00
N ALA A 71 6.30 6.56 0.45
CA ALA A 71 7.22 6.40 -0.67
C ALA A 71 6.45 6.52 -1.98
N VAL A 72 7.02 7.27 -2.92
CA VAL A 72 6.44 7.49 -4.25
C VAL A 72 7.55 7.39 -5.29
N GLY A 73 7.29 6.68 -6.38
CA GLY A 73 8.26 6.48 -7.44
C GLY A 73 7.66 6.74 -8.81
N PHE A 74 8.44 7.33 -9.71
CA PHE A 74 8.05 7.57 -11.10
C PHE A 74 9.24 7.53 -12.03
N ALA A 75 8.98 7.31 -13.32
CA ALA A 75 10.00 7.38 -14.34
C ALA A 75 9.92 8.72 -15.08
N VAL A 76 11.05 9.20 -15.58
CA VAL A 76 11.16 10.34 -16.49
C VAL A 76 11.94 9.91 -17.72
N VAL A 77 11.44 10.25 -18.90
CA VAL A 77 12.18 10.03 -20.15
C VAL A 77 13.14 11.19 -20.32
N LEU A 78 14.44 10.90 -20.27
CA LEU A 78 15.50 11.90 -20.36
C LEU A 78 16.19 11.74 -21.71
N PRO A 79 16.20 12.77 -22.57
CA PRO A 79 16.98 12.72 -23.80
C PRO A 79 18.47 12.56 -23.47
N ALA A 80 19.20 11.91 -24.37
CA ALA A 80 20.62 11.63 -24.19
C ALA A 80 21.41 12.94 -24.00
N GLY A 81 22.11 13.05 -22.86
CA GLY A 81 22.97 14.19 -22.54
C GLY A 81 22.33 15.29 -21.69
N GLU A 82 21.04 15.18 -21.34
CA GLU A 82 20.40 16.10 -20.40
C GLU A 82 20.71 15.69 -18.95
N GLU A 83 21.11 16.64 -18.11
CA GLU A 83 21.40 16.40 -16.69
C GLU A 83 20.09 16.46 -15.88
N VAL A 84 19.90 15.55 -14.92
CA VAL A 84 18.73 15.67 -14.03
C VAL A 84 18.97 16.87 -13.12
N ALA A 85 17.96 17.72 -12.94
CA ALA A 85 18.02 18.77 -11.94
C ALA A 85 18.40 18.20 -10.56
N ASP A 86 19.22 18.92 -9.80
CA ASP A 86 19.52 18.60 -8.40
C ASP A 86 19.05 19.77 -7.51
N PRO A 87 17.97 19.62 -6.72
CA PRO A 87 17.16 18.40 -6.55
C PRO A 87 16.23 18.11 -7.75
N PRO A 88 15.91 16.83 -8.04
CA PRO A 88 15.05 16.43 -9.16
C PRO A 88 13.56 16.64 -8.88
N VAL A 89 13.22 16.77 -7.60
CA VAL A 89 11.85 16.93 -7.10
C VAL A 89 11.80 18.03 -6.06
N GLU A 90 10.65 18.68 -5.97
CA GLU A 90 10.36 19.65 -4.92
C GLU A 90 8.92 19.55 -4.42
N ILE A 91 8.70 19.97 -3.18
CA ILE A 91 7.35 20.17 -2.64
C ILE A 91 6.93 21.59 -3.00
N THR A 92 5.95 21.74 -3.90
CA THR A 92 5.43 23.07 -4.30
C THR A 92 4.25 23.52 -3.45
N ASP A 93 3.52 22.58 -2.85
CA ASP A 93 2.39 22.89 -1.96
C ASP A 93 2.28 21.86 -0.83
N ALA A 94 1.90 22.32 0.36
CA ALA A 94 1.70 21.49 1.53
C ALA A 94 0.61 22.10 2.43
N SER A 95 -0.64 21.92 2.03
CA SER A 95 -1.80 22.51 2.69
C SER A 95 -2.45 21.51 3.67
N PRO A 96 -2.90 21.95 4.87
CA PRO A 96 -3.69 21.09 5.74
C PRO A 96 -5.01 20.68 5.08
N ILE A 97 -5.49 19.50 5.43
CA ILE A 97 -6.80 19.00 5.00
C ILE A 97 -7.73 19.07 6.20
N ASP A 98 -8.84 19.81 6.07
CA ASP A 98 -9.93 19.75 7.04
C ASP A 98 -10.69 18.43 6.86
N ASP A 99 -11.14 17.81 7.95
CA ASP A 99 -11.80 16.48 7.95
C ASP A 99 -13.00 16.36 7.00
N VAL A 100 -13.59 17.49 6.60
CA VAL A 100 -14.70 17.60 5.64
C VAL A 100 -14.30 17.31 4.19
N ASP A 101 -13.00 17.30 3.87
CA ASP A 101 -12.45 17.10 2.53
C ASP A 101 -11.98 15.64 2.34
N SER A 102 -12.66 14.70 3.01
CA SER A 102 -12.54 13.27 2.74
C SER A 102 -13.00 12.99 1.31
N PRO A 103 -12.25 12.22 0.51
CA PRO A 103 -12.66 11.90 -0.84
C PRO A 103 -14.03 11.22 -0.78
N VAL A 104 -15.02 11.80 -1.45
CA VAL A 104 -16.29 11.13 -1.71
C VAL A 104 -15.93 9.83 -2.41
N ASP A 105 -16.24 8.71 -1.76
CA ASP A 105 -15.96 7.39 -2.27
C ASP A 105 -16.51 7.29 -3.72
N PRO A 106 -15.67 7.08 -4.74
CA PRO A 106 -16.15 6.95 -6.11
C PRO A 106 -17.02 5.70 -6.30
N SER A 107 -16.98 4.74 -5.37
CA SER A 107 -17.90 3.61 -5.29
C SER A 107 -19.32 4.01 -4.84
N ALA A 108 -19.46 5.15 -4.15
CA ALA A 108 -20.77 5.70 -3.80
C ALA A 108 -21.49 6.33 -5.02
N ALA A 109 -20.75 6.61 -6.11
CA ALA A 109 -21.34 6.91 -7.40
C ALA A 109 -21.92 5.62 -7.98
N THR A 110 -23.16 5.32 -7.60
CA THR A 110 -23.90 4.16 -8.11
C THR A 110 -23.94 4.23 -9.64
N ALA A 111 -23.87 3.08 -10.32
CA ALA A 111 -23.96 3.03 -11.79
C ALA A 111 -25.16 3.82 -12.36
N ASN A 112 -26.26 3.89 -11.59
CA ASN A 112 -27.43 4.71 -11.92
C ASN A 112 -27.17 6.23 -11.93
N ALA A 113 -26.31 6.74 -11.05
CA ALA A 113 -25.89 8.15 -11.05
C ALA A 113 -25.02 8.47 -12.27
N ALA A 114 -24.15 7.54 -12.69
CA ALA A 114 -23.35 7.67 -13.91
C ALA A 114 -24.22 7.63 -15.18
N VAL A 115 -25.21 6.74 -15.26
CA VAL A 115 -26.14 6.66 -16.41
C VAL A 115 -26.98 7.94 -16.52
N ARG A 116 -27.40 8.54 -15.40
CA ARG A 116 -28.15 9.82 -15.42
C ARG A 116 -27.30 11.00 -15.88
N SER A 117 -25.97 10.99 -15.70
CA SER A 117 -25.11 12.09 -16.15
C SER A 117 -24.86 12.07 -17.66
N LEU A 118 -24.99 10.90 -18.29
CA LEU A 118 -24.82 10.74 -19.74
C LEU A 118 -25.92 11.44 -20.56
N GLY A 119 -27.09 11.71 -19.95
CA GLY A 119 -28.20 12.37 -20.62
C GLY A 119 -28.86 11.51 -21.71
N ASP A 120 -29.85 12.07 -22.41
CA ASP A 120 -30.62 11.34 -23.42
C ASP A 120 -29.84 11.28 -24.76
N HIS A 121 -29.20 10.15 -25.02
CA HIS A 121 -28.43 9.90 -26.24
C HIS A 121 -29.30 9.28 -27.33
N ARG A 122 -30.32 10.03 -27.76
CA ARG A 122 -31.07 9.63 -28.95
C ARG A 122 -30.20 9.91 -30.20
N PRO A 123 -29.86 8.87 -30.99
CA PRO A 123 -29.11 9.09 -32.23
C PRO A 123 -29.89 10.02 -33.18
N PRO A 124 -29.20 10.79 -34.05
CA PRO A 124 -29.85 11.68 -35.01
C PRO A 124 -30.90 10.91 -35.83
N ARG A 125 -32.02 11.56 -36.18
CA ARG A 125 -33.15 10.90 -36.87
C ARG A 125 -32.74 10.18 -38.15
N ASP A 126 -31.72 10.67 -38.86
CA ASP A 126 -31.21 10.08 -40.10
C ASP A 126 -30.39 8.80 -39.89
N ALA A 127 -29.99 8.48 -38.65
CA ALA A 127 -29.34 7.21 -38.30
C ALA A 127 -30.35 6.07 -38.08
N LEU A 128 -31.65 6.37 -38.02
CA LEU A 128 -32.73 5.38 -37.91
C LEU A 128 -33.18 4.95 -39.31
N VAL A 129 -32.30 4.29 -40.07
CA VAL A 129 -32.70 3.59 -41.31
C VAL A 129 -33.10 2.18 -40.92
N GLY A 130 -34.40 1.85 -41.00
CA GLY A 130 -34.89 0.48 -40.86
C GLY A 130 -35.83 0.17 -39.71
N SER A 131 -36.63 1.12 -39.22
CA SER A 131 -37.88 0.78 -38.54
C SER A 131 -39.02 1.28 -39.41
N GLU A 132 -39.52 0.40 -40.27
CA GLU A 132 -40.76 0.66 -40.98
C GLU A 132 -41.85 0.96 -39.94
N PRO A 133 -42.71 1.97 -40.18
CA PRO A 133 -43.79 2.30 -39.27
C PRO A 133 -44.72 1.11 -39.20
N ALA A 134 -44.83 0.48 -38.02
CA ALA A 134 -45.90 -0.46 -37.75
C ALA A 134 -47.22 0.23 -38.11
N GLU A 135 -47.82 -0.28 -39.18
CA GLU A 135 -49.04 0.26 -39.75
C GLU A 135 -50.10 0.37 -38.66
N ARG A 136 -50.81 1.50 -38.69
CA ARG A 136 -52.05 1.71 -37.97
C ARG A 136 -53.02 0.58 -38.29
N LEU A 137 -53.15 -0.37 -37.37
CA LEU A 137 -54.30 -1.27 -37.32
C LEU A 137 -55.27 -0.75 -36.24
N GLY A 138 -56.38 -0.21 -36.75
CA GLY A 138 -57.73 -0.50 -36.27
C GLY A 138 -58.07 -0.21 -34.81
N VAL A 139 -58.87 0.84 -34.63
CA VAL A 139 -59.82 1.01 -33.52
C VAL A 139 -60.48 -0.32 -33.14
N VAL A 140 -60.38 -0.71 -31.87
CA VAL A 140 -61.40 -1.49 -31.17
C VAL A 140 -61.69 -0.78 -29.85
N ASP A 141 -62.89 -0.21 -29.82
CA ASP A 141 -63.59 0.27 -28.64
C ASP A 141 -64.04 -0.95 -27.83
N GLY A 142 -63.84 -0.92 -26.51
CA GLY A 142 -63.91 -2.13 -25.68
C GLY A 142 -63.89 -1.83 -24.18
N ASN A 143 -64.92 -1.12 -23.73
CA ASN A 143 -65.34 -0.99 -22.34
C ASN A 143 -65.51 -2.33 -21.60
N ALA A 144 -64.76 -2.54 -20.51
CA ALA A 144 -65.08 -3.31 -19.28
C ALA A 144 -63.79 -3.29 -18.42
N GLY A 145 -63.75 -3.04 -17.12
CA GLY A 145 -64.73 -3.22 -16.07
C GLY A 145 -64.06 -3.96 -14.90
N ASN A 146 -63.76 -3.22 -13.83
CA ASN A 146 -63.86 -3.62 -12.42
C ASN A 146 -62.87 -4.63 -11.76
N GLY A 147 -62.58 -4.34 -10.47
CA GLY A 147 -61.96 -5.20 -9.45
C GLY A 147 -60.62 -4.64 -8.96
N SER A 148 -60.47 -3.84 -7.90
CA SER A 148 -61.05 -3.88 -6.54
C SER A 148 -60.83 -5.21 -5.83
N THR A 149 -59.76 -5.28 -5.04
CA THR A 149 -59.72 -5.99 -3.75
C THR A 149 -58.89 -5.16 -2.79
N ASP A 150 -59.61 -4.51 -1.87
CA ASP A 150 -59.17 -4.18 -0.52
C ASP A 150 -58.92 -5.47 0.31
N ASP A 151 -58.53 -5.25 1.57
CA ASP A 151 -58.36 -6.17 2.71
C ASP A 151 -56.96 -6.77 2.92
N ALA A 152 -56.37 -6.77 4.13
CA ALA A 152 -56.79 -6.22 5.41
C ALA A 152 -55.56 -6.13 6.35
N ALA A 153 -55.66 -5.24 7.33
CA ALA A 153 -54.76 -5.06 8.44
C ALA A 153 -54.86 -6.16 9.51
N SER A 154 -53.76 -6.36 10.27
CA SER A 154 -53.75 -6.58 11.74
C SER A 154 -52.27 -6.54 12.18
N SER A 155 -51.81 -5.58 13.00
CA SER A 155 -51.90 -5.53 14.48
C SER A 155 -51.32 -6.78 15.14
N SER A 156 -50.53 -6.78 16.21
CA SER A 156 -49.77 -5.84 17.05
C SER A 156 -49.13 -6.75 18.14
N GLU A 157 -48.20 -6.21 18.96
CA GLU A 157 -47.84 -6.75 20.30
C GLU A 157 -46.95 -8.02 20.31
N THR A 158 -45.97 -8.25 21.21
CA THR A 158 -45.44 -7.59 22.40
C THR A 158 -44.17 -8.36 22.82
N ASP A 159 -43.15 -7.65 23.29
CA ASP A 159 -41.95 -8.18 23.98
C ASP A 159 -42.37 -8.83 25.33
N PRO A 160 -41.73 -9.92 25.80
CA PRO A 160 -40.82 -9.69 26.92
C PRO A 160 -39.58 -10.60 26.98
N THR A 161 -38.49 -10.00 27.45
CA THR A 161 -37.33 -10.58 28.14
C THR A 161 -37.70 -11.54 29.28
N PRO A 162 -36.75 -12.41 29.66
CA PRO A 162 -36.40 -12.50 31.09
C PRO A 162 -34.89 -12.44 31.37
N SER A 163 -34.56 -11.61 32.37
CA SER A 163 -33.32 -11.57 33.15
C SER A 163 -33.15 -12.80 34.06
N THR A 164 -31.94 -13.07 34.55
CA THR A 164 -31.48 -13.31 35.96
C THR A 164 -30.00 -13.75 35.86
N GLU A 165 -29.01 -12.92 36.17
CA GLU A 165 -28.32 -12.67 37.47
C GLU A 165 -27.52 -13.86 38.06
N ASP A 166 -26.51 -13.51 38.88
CA ASP A 166 -25.50 -14.31 39.63
C ASP A 166 -24.20 -14.72 38.89
N ASP A 167 -22.99 -14.63 39.47
CA ASP A 167 -22.51 -14.11 40.76
C ASP A 167 -20.96 -13.97 40.68
N ALA A 168 -20.44 -13.11 41.55
CA ALA A 168 -19.07 -12.79 41.99
C ALA A 168 -17.89 -13.71 41.63
N SER A 169 -16.72 -13.10 41.37
CA SER A 169 -15.69 -12.94 42.42
C SER A 169 -14.40 -12.29 41.92
N THR A 170 -13.97 -11.33 42.73
CA THR A 170 -12.65 -10.70 42.78
C THR A 170 -11.53 -11.69 43.13
N SER A 171 -10.34 -11.51 42.57
CA SER A 171 -9.07 -11.70 43.30
C SER A 171 -7.92 -10.90 42.63
N PRO A 172 -7.10 -10.20 43.42
CA PRO A 172 -5.90 -9.49 42.97
C PRO A 172 -4.69 -10.43 42.95
N ILE A 173 -3.75 -10.24 42.04
CA ILE A 173 -2.44 -10.88 42.07
C ILE A 173 -1.42 -9.76 42.25
N GLU A 174 -1.01 -9.55 43.50
CA GLU A 174 0.32 -9.06 43.82
C GLU A 174 1.24 -10.28 43.81
N ASP A 175 2.31 -10.26 43.01
CA ASP A 175 3.48 -11.07 43.32
C ASP A 175 4.75 -10.28 43.05
N ASP A 176 5.50 -10.19 44.14
CA ASP A 176 6.77 -9.52 44.36
C ASP A 176 7.88 -10.50 43.97
N ALA A 177 8.78 -10.10 43.09
CA ALA A 177 10.03 -10.83 42.88
C ALA A 177 11.17 -9.86 42.60
N SER A 178 11.64 -9.24 43.67
CA SER A 178 13.02 -8.77 43.80
C SER A 178 14.03 -9.92 43.61
N THR A 179 14.95 -9.80 42.65
CA THR A 179 16.26 -10.46 42.68
C THR A 179 17.29 -9.44 42.18
N SER A 180 18.09 -8.89 43.11
CA SER A 180 19.46 -9.31 43.42
C SER A 180 20.51 -8.73 42.46
N LEU A 181 21.08 -7.63 42.93
CA LEU A 181 22.47 -7.18 42.79
C LEU A 181 23.43 -8.20 42.17
N THR A 182 24.09 -7.80 41.09
CA THR A 182 25.44 -8.28 40.77
C THR A 182 26.35 -7.06 40.67
N ASP A 183 27.17 -6.89 41.71
CA ASP A 183 28.40 -6.12 41.66
C ASP A 183 29.35 -6.80 40.67
N GLY A 184 29.83 -6.02 39.71
CA GLY A 184 30.80 -6.43 38.71
C GLY A 184 31.67 -5.24 38.36
N ASP A 185 32.44 -4.80 39.36
CA ASP A 185 33.55 -3.87 39.22
C ASP A 185 34.67 -4.55 38.41
N ALA A 186 34.96 -4.01 37.23
CA ALA A 186 36.16 -4.32 36.47
C ALA A 186 36.52 -3.10 35.61
N ASP A 187 37.37 -2.26 36.18
CA ASP A 187 38.22 -1.31 35.47
C ASP A 187 39.03 -2.04 34.38
N ASP A 188 38.82 -1.69 33.11
CA ASP A 188 39.86 -1.76 32.08
C ASP A 188 39.67 -0.59 31.10
N ASP A 189 40.15 0.57 31.53
CA ASP A 189 40.27 1.76 30.68
C ASP A 189 41.58 1.65 29.88
N THR A 190 41.59 0.74 28.90
CA THR A 190 42.64 0.72 27.86
C THR A 190 42.13 1.51 26.67
N GLY A 191 42.44 2.82 26.68
CA GLY A 191 42.22 3.75 25.58
C GLY A 191 42.94 3.34 24.30
N GLY A 192 42.28 2.51 23.49
CA GLY A 192 42.57 2.31 22.08
C GLY A 192 41.87 3.39 21.27
N HIS A 193 42.61 4.40 20.84
CA HIS A 193 42.18 5.40 19.86
C HIS A 193 41.92 4.70 18.51
N VAL A 194 40.76 4.05 18.37
CA VAL A 194 40.28 3.58 17.07
C VAL A 194 39.74 4.79 16.33
N SER A 195 40.38 5.08 15.20
CA SER A 195 39.94 6.09 14.23
C SER A 195 38.43 5.94 13.99
N ARG A 196 37.67 6.97 14.34
CA ARG A 196 36.20 7.02 14.21
C ARG A 196 35.70 6.86 12.76
N SER A 197 36.60 6.84 11.78
CA SER A 197 36.30 6.81 10.35
C SER A 197 35.94 5.41 9.81
N ASP A 198 36.36 4.32 10.46
CA ASP A 198 36.17 2.94 9.95
C ASP A 198 34.89 2.25 10.48
N LEU A 199 34.26 2.80 11.53
CA LEU A 199 33.07 2.21 12.15
C LEU A 199 31.74 2.67 11.53
N GLU A 200 31.72 3.79 10.79
CA GLU A 200 30.50 4.26 10.11
C GLU A 200 30.17 3.42 8.87
N GLY A 201 31.17 2.98 8.09
CA GLY A 201 30.96 2.10 6.95
C GLY A 201 30.43 0.71 7.34
N SER A 202 30.97 0.15 8.42
CA SER A 202 30.55 -1.16 8.94
C SER A 202 29.10 -1.13 9.47
N ARG A 203 28.72 -0.08 10.21
CA ARG A 203 27.34 0.06 10.74
C ARG A 203 26.28 0.24 9.67
N ILE A 204 26.58 0.89 8.55
CA ILE A 204 25.62 1.07 7.44
C ILE A 204 25.36 -0.25 6.72
N VAL A 205 26.39 -1.08 6.51
CA VAL A 205 26.23 -2.41 5.90
C VAL A 205 25.52 -3.36 6.87
N SER A 206 25.84 -3.31 8.16
CA SER A 206 25.14 -4.10 9.20
C SER A 206 23.67 -3.72 9.33
N ALA A 207 23.31 -2.43 9.37
CA ALA A 207 21.92 -2.01 9.45
C ALA A 207 21.10 -2.42 8.21
N GLY A 208 21.73 -2.42 7.01
CA GLY A 208 21.10 -2.93 5.80
C GLY A 208 20.94 -4.45 5.79
N ALA A 209 21.89 -5.19 6.37
CA ALA A 209 21.79 -6.64 6.54
C ALA A 209 20.72 -7.02 7.58
N GLU A 210 20.65 -6.30 8.71
CA GLU A 210 19.63 -6.47 9.74
C GLU A 210 18.22 -6.20 9.19
N ASP A 211 18.04 -5.18 8.33
CA ASP A 211 16.75 -4.92 7.65
C ASP A 211 16.36 -6.08 6.70
N ILE A 212 17.34 -6.70 6.04
CA ILE A 212 17.11 -7.87 5.18
C ILE A 212 16.74 -9.09 6.03
N ASP A 213 17.46 -9.37 7.11
CA ASP A 213 17.21 -10.50 7.99
C ASP A 213 15.83 -10.38 8.66
N ASP A 214 15.51 -9.19 9.19
CA ASP A 214 14.20 -8.86 9.74
C ASP A 214 13.06 -9.06 8.71
N ARG A 215 13.33 -8.73 7.44
CA ARG A 215 12.37 -8.93 6.36
C ARG A 215 12.19 -10.42 6.06
N LEU A 216 13.27 -11.19 5.99
CA LEU A 216 13.23 -12.63 5.77
C LEU A 216 12.49 -13.35 6.91
N GLU A 217 12.76 -12.99 8.16
CA GLU A 217 12.09 -13.56 9.32
C GLU A 217 10.59 -13.24 9.35
N ARG A 218 10.18 -12.05 8.87
CA ARG A 218 8.75 -11.74 8.68
C ARG A 218 8.10 -12.59 7.59
N ALA A 219 8.81 -12.89 6.51
CA ALA A 219 8.31 -13.77 5.45
C ALA A 219 8.19 -15.21 5.97
N GLU A 220 9.19 -15.70 6.70
CA GLU A 220 9.19 -17.03 7.32
C GLU A 220 7.99 -17.23 8.24
N ARG A 221 7.74 -16.31 9.19
CA ARG A 221 6.57 -16.38 10.07
C ARG A 221 5.24 -16.41 9.32
N ARG A 222 5.14 -15.74 8.16
CA ARG A 222 3.93 -15.78 7.32
C ARG A 222 3.78 -17.11 6.60
N ILE A 223 4.87 -17.66 6.07
CA ILE A 223 4.89 -18.96 5.41
C ILE A 223 4.53 -20.07 6.41
N GLU A 224 5.19 -20.09 7.57
CA GLU A 224 4.92 -21.08 8.64
C GLU A 224 3.44 -21.04 9.07
N ARG A 225 2.85 -19.85 9.14
CA ARG A 225 1.43 -19.68 9.46
C ARG A 225 0.52 -20.24 8.36
N ALA A 226 0.88 -20.09 7.09
CA ALA A 226 0.13 -20.66 5.97
C ALA A 226 0.29 -22.19 5.88
N GLU A 227 1.48 -22.72 6.19
CA GLU A 227 1.74 -24.16 6.29
C GLU A 227 0.88 -24.79 7.39
N ARG A 228 0.83 -24.16 8.57
CA ARG A 228 -0.04 -24.61 9.68
C ARG A 228 -1.53 -24.70 9.30
N LEU A 229 -2.01 -23.90 8.35
CA LEU A 229 -3.38 -24.00 7.83
C LEU A 229 -3.55 -25.13 6.81
N THR A 230 -2.51 -25.43 6.04
CA THR A 230 -2.55 -26.41 4.95
C THR A 230 -2.43 -27.84 5.49
N ASP A 231 -1.64 -28.04 6.54
CA ASP A 231 -1.40 -29.36 7.15
C ASP A 231 -2.36 -29.69 8.31
N ALA A 232 -3.25 -28.78 8.69
CA ALA A 232 -4.17 -28.95 9.80
C ALA A 232 -5.37 -29.85 9.47
N ASP A 233 -5.84 -30.61 10.46
CA ASP A 233 -7.18 -31.20 10.42
C ASP A 233 -8.26 -30.10 10.45
N LEU A 234 -9.49 -30.43 10.04
CA LEU A 234 -10.57 -29.46 9.88
C LEU A 234 -10.87 -28.64 11.15
N ALA A 235 -10.78 -29.24 12.33
CA ALA A 235 -11.06 -28.55 13.59
C ALA A 235 -9.94 -27.54 13.89
N THR A 236 -8.69 -27.96 13.74
CA THR A 236 -7.52 -27.11 13.88
C THR A 236 -7.50 -25.97 12.86
N ALA A 237 -7.88 -26.25 11.60
CA ALA A 237 -7.97 -25.24 10.55
C ALA A 237 -9.04 -24.19 10.85
N THR A 238 -10.21 -24.60 11.35
CA THR A 238 -11.30 -23.68 11.71
C THR A 238 -10.89 -22.74 12.85
N ASP A 239 -10.28 -23.27 13.91
CA ASP A 239 -9.78 -22.47 15.02
C ASP A 239 -8.66 -21.50 14.59
N ALA A 240 -7.81 -21.93 13.67
CA ALA A 240 -6.78 -21.07 13.09
C ALA A 240 -7.37 -19.95 12.20
N VAL A 241 -8.43 -20.23 11.44
CA VAL A 241 -9.17 -19.23 10.65
C VAL A 241 -9.83 -18.20 11.58
N ASP A 242 -10.47 -18.65 12.66
CA ASP A 242 -11.08 -17.76 13.66
C ASP A 242 -10.02 -16.87 14.32
N ARG A 243 -8.88 -17.43 14.74
CA ARG A 243 -7.75 -16.67 15.29
C ARG A 243 -7.17 -15.63 14.32
N LEU A 244 -7.29 -15.87 13.02
CA LEU A 244 -6.86 -14.92 11.98
C LEU A 244 -7.88 -13.80 11.71
N GLY A 245 -9.10 -13.90 12.24
CA GLY A 245 -10.19 -12.96 11.95
C GLY A 245 -11.02 -13.36 10.73
N GLY A 246 -11.04 -14.66 10.38
CA GLY A 246 -11.92 -15.23 9.37
C GLY A 246 -11.27 -15.46 8.00
N VAL A 247 -12.07 -15.99 7.07
CA VAL A 247 -11.63 -16.45 5.74
C VAL A 247 -11.04 -15.35 4.86
N THR A 248 -11.48 -14.10 5.01
CA THR A 248 -10.90 -12.96 4.28
C THR A 248 -9.45 -12.70 4.72
N ALA A 249 -9.16 -12.83 6.01
CA ALA A 249 -7.79 -12.68 6.51
C ALA A 249 -6.88 -13.83 6.01
N VAL A 250 -7.43 -15.04 5.85
CA VAL A 250 -6.73 -16.18 5.24
C VAL A 250 -6.45 -15.92 3.75
N ALA A 251 -7.39 -15.35 3.00
CA ALA A 251 -7.16 -14.96 1.60
C ALA A 251 -6.05 -13.91 1.48
N THR A 252 -6.07 -12.87 2.32
CA THR A 252 -5.00 -11.86 2.39
C THR A 252 -3.65 -12.47 2.77
N LEU A 253 -3.63 -13.44 3.70
CA LEU A 253 -2.41 -14.17 4.05
C LEU A 253 -1.86 -14.94 2.85
N ALA A 254 -2.71 -15.62 2.08
CA ALA A 254 -2.31 -16.38 0.90
C ALA A 254 -1.73 -15.48 -0.20
N GLU A 255 -2.36 -14.32 -0.48
CA GLU A 255 -1.81 -13.32 -1.40
C GLU A 255 -0.43 -12.84 -0.95
N ARG A 256 -0.29 -12.55 0.35
CA ARG A 256 0.97 -12.07 0.91
C ARG A 256 2.09 -13.12 0.86
N VAL A 257 1.77 -14.40 1.05
CA VAL A 257 2.72 -15.50 0.87
C VAL A 257 3.13 -15.66 -0.59
N ALA A 258 2.22 -15.47 -1.54
CA ALA A 258 2.55 -15.48 -2.97
C ALA A 258 3.48 -14.32 -3.35
N ASP A 259 3.25 -13.12 -2.82
CA ASP A 259 4.12 -11.94 -2.99
C ASP A 259 5.50 -12.14 -2.36
N ASP A 260 5.56 -12.74 -1.17
CA ASP A 260 6.80 -13.11 -0.51
C ASP A 260 7.58 -14.12 -1.36
N ALA A 261 6.93 -15.18 -1.87
CA ALA A 261 7.57 -16.16 -2.75
C ALA A 261 8.11 -15.52 -4.04
N ALA A 262 7.37 -14.60 -4.67
CA ALA A 262 7.84 -13.88 -5.85
C ALA A 262 9.05 -12.98 -5.52
N THR A 263 9.05 -12.36 -4.34
CA THR A 263 10.14 -11.51 -3.88
C THR A 263 11.41 -12.31 -3.59
N LEU A 264 11.29 -13.42 -2.88
CA LEU A 264 12.42 -14.29 -2.54
C LEU A 264 13.10 -14.86 -3.79
N ARG A 265 12.33 -15.23 -4.82
CA ARG A 265 12.89 -15.67 -6.12
C ARG A 265 13.73 -14.57 -6.77
N ARG A 266 13.21 -13.34 -6.86
CA ARG A 266 13.96 -12.19 -7.42
C ARG A 266 15.23 -11.89 -6.63
N LEU A 267 15.16 -11.96 -5.29
CA LEU A 267 16.31 -11.75 -4.43
C LEU A 267 17.39 -12.82 -4.66
N SER A 268 16.98 -14.09 -4.73
CA SER A 268 17.88 -15.21 -5.02
C SER A 268 18.56 -15.05 -6.39
N GLU A 269 17.81 -14.75 -7.45
CA GLU A 269 18.36 -14.53 -8.79
C GLU A 269 19.41 -13.40 -8.81
N ARG A 270 19.09 -12.28 -8.15
CA ARG A 270 20.00 -11.14 -8.04
C ARG A 270 21.26 -11.49 -7.25
N ALA A 271 21.10 -12.19 -6.12
CA ALA A 271 22.23 -12.62 -5.30
C ALA A 271 23.15 -13.58 -6.08
N SER A 272 22.59 -14.56 -6.79
CA SER A 272 23.36 -15.47 -7.64
C SER A 272 24.08 -14.74 -8.78
N SER A 273 23.41 -13.78 -9.43
CA SER A 273 24.03 -12.96 -10.49
C SER A 273 25.21 -12.12 -9.96
N LEU A 274 25.06 -11.52 -8.76
CA LEU A 274 26.11 -10.75 -8.12
C LEU A 274 27.29 -11.64 -7.69
N ALA A 275 27.01 -12.82 -7.13
CA ALA A 275 28.04 -13.79 -6.77
C ALA A 275 28.86 -14.21 -7.99
N ALA A 276 28.20 -14.58 -9.09
CA ALA A 276 28.89 -14.95 -10.34
C ALA A 276 29.75 -13.80 -10.90
N ARG A 277 29.28 -12.55 -10.79
CA ARG A 277 30.05 -11.38 -11.22
C ARG A 277 31.26 -11.14 -10.32
N ALA A 278 31.11 -11.30 -9.01
CA ALA A 278 32.20 -11.17 -8.05
C ALA A 278 33.29 -12.22 -8.30
N GLU A 279 32.91 -13.47 -8.54
CA GLU A 279 33.84 -14.56 -8.90
C GLU A 279 34.59 -14.28 -10.22
N GLY A 280 33.93 -13.64 -11.19
CA GLY A 280 34.53 -13.27 -12.46
C GLY A 280 35.37 -11.98 -12.44
N THR A 281 35.39 -11.23 -11.33
CA THR A 281 36.09 -9.96 -11.22
C THR A 281 37.39 -10.15 -10.45
N ASP A 282 38.53 -10.08 -11.15
CA ASP A 282 39.85 -10.08 -10.52
C ASP A 282 40.33 -8.63 -10.35
N VAL A 283 40.57 -8.21 -9.11
CA VAL A 283 41.09 -6.87 -8.79
C VAL A 283 42.61 -6.96 -8.80
N PRO A 284 43.33 -6.22 -9.67
CA PRO A 284 44.78 -6.36 -9.84
C PRO A 284 45.54 -5.66 -8.71
N THR A 285 45.36 -6.12 -7.48
CA THR A 285 45.94 -5.56 -6.26
C THR A 285 47.47 -5.52 -6.32
N GLU A 286 48.12 -6.59 -6.80
CA GLU A 286 49.58 -6.63 -6.95
C GLU A 286 50.12 -5.61 -7.97
N ALA A 287 49.35 -5.30 -9.02
CA ALA A 287 49.76 -4.29 -10.00
C ALA A 287 49.67 -2.87 -9.43
N LEU A 288 48.67 -2.64 -8.57
CA LEU A 288 48.49 -1.37 -7.87
C LEU A 288 49.52 -1.18 -6.75
N GLU A 289 49.87 -2.24 -6.00
CA GLU A 289 50.93 -2.20 -4.99
C GLU A 289 52.30 -1.87 -5.60
N ARG A 290 52.58 -2.31 -6.84
CA ARG A 290 53.82 -2.00 -7.56
C ARG A 290 53.94 -0.52 -8.00
N LEU A 291 52.85 0.24 -7.96
CA LEU A 291 52.80 1.66 -8.33
C LEU A 291 52.87 2.62 -7.14
N ALA A 292 52.73 2.12 -5.91
CA ALA A 292 52.82 2.88 -4.67
C ALA A 292 54.27 2.93 -4.13
#